data_AF-A0A963RCE9-F1
#
_entry.id   AF-A0A963RCE9-F1
#
_cell.length_a   1.000
_cell.length_b   1.000
_cell.length_c   1.000
_cell.angle_alpha   90.00
_cell.angle_beta   90.00
_cell.angle_gamma   90.00
#
_symmetry.space_group_name_H-M   'P 1'
#
loop_
_entity.id
_entity.type
_entity.pdbx_description
1 polymer ?
#
loop_
_entity_poly.entity_id
_entity_poly.type
_entity_poly.pdbx_seq_one_letter_code
_entity_poly.pdbx_strand_id
1 'polypeptide(L)'
;MSTEAGNTLLAWQSDGPVRLELASDDAFSDARVIYAGSAHSYFLSGLADGDYRLRLRTQDGGTSPSLTVSVRHQSLSRALWLVAIGAFVTLLVIGAVLRGARDE
;
A
#
# COMPACT_ATOMS: atom_id res chain seq x y z
N MET A 1 -5.59 7.02 -7.65
CA MET A 1 -6.48 6.57 -6.56
C MET A 1 -5.57 6.13 -5.43
N SER A 2 -5.68 6.72 -4.23
CA SER A 2 -4.81 6.39 -3.09
C SER A 2 -5.62 5.56 -2.11
N THR A 3 -5.19 4.33 -1.81
CA THR A 3 -5.87 3.50 -0.81
C THR A 3 -4.98 3.37 0.43
N GLU A 4 -5.52 3.73 1.58
CA GLU A 4 -4.79 3.68 2.87
C GLU A 4 -4.53 2.26 3.39
N ALA A 5 -5.20 1.25 2.81
CA ALA A 5 -5.18 -0.13 3.30
C ALA A 5 -4.36 -1.11 2.44
N GLY A 6 -3.61 -0.63 1.43
CA GLY A 6 -2.82 -1.49 0.54
C GLY A 6 -3.67 -2.50 -0.27
N ASN A 7 -4.98 -2.25 -0.36
CA ASN A 7 -5.93 -3.05 -1.10
C ASN A 7 -6.78 -2.17 -2.02
N THR A 8 -7.27 -2.72 -3.13
CA THR A 8 -8.16 -2.02 -4.04
C THR A 8 -8.94 -3.02 -4.88
N LEU A 9 -10.23 -2.79 -5.06
CA LEU A 9 -11.04 -3.56 -6.00
C LEU A 9 -10.92 -2.91 -7.37
N LEU A 10 -10.31 -3.63 -8.31
CA LEU A 10 -10.24 -3.23 -9.70
C LEU A 10 -11.44 -3.83 -10.41
N ALA A 11 -12.14 -3.03 -11.19
CA ALA A 11 -13.26 -3.47 -12.03
C ALA A 11 -13.07 -2.92 -13.44
N TRP A 12 -13.48 -3.71 -14.43
CA TRP A 12 -13.36 -3.38 -15.84
C TRP A 12 -14.49 -4.01 -16.67
N GLN A 13 -14.62 -3.56 -17.91
CA GLN A 13 -15.54 -4.12 -18.89
C GLN A 13 -14.75 -4.63 -20.08
N SER A 14 -15.00 -5.87 -20.51
CA SER A 14 -14.33 -6.50 -21.64
C SER A 14 -15.20 -7.59 -22.25
N ASP A 15 -15.24 -7.68 -23.57
CA ASP A 15 -16.02 -8.71 -24.29
C ASP A 15 -15.34 -10.09 -24.33
N GLY A 16 -14.12 -10.21 -23.78
CA GLY A 16 -13.34 -11.44 -23.80
C GLY A 16 -12.31 -11.51 -22.67
N PRO A 17 -11.51 -12.58 -22.62
CA PRO A 17 -10.50 -12.77 -21.59
C PRO A 17 -9.46 -11.66 -21.58
N VAL A 18 -9.09 -11.21 -20.38
CA VAL A 18 -8.07 -10.18 -20.16
C VAL A 18 -6.94 -10.69 -19.27
N ARG A 19 -5.77 -10.08 -19.44
CA ARG A 19 -4.62 -10.19 -18.56
C ARG A 19 -4.42 -8.87 -17.84
N LEU A 20 -4.38 -8.91 -16.53
CA LEU A 20 -4.04 -7.76 -15.69
C LEU A 20 -2.55 -7.82 -15.39
N GLU A 21 -1.84 -6.78 -15.82
CA GLU A 21 -0.41 -6.60 -15.60
C GLU A 21 -0.19 -5.51 -14.54
N LEU A 22 0.73 -5.78 -13.62
CA LEU A 22 1.19 -4.87 -12.57
C LEU A 22 2.67 -4.60 -12.78
N ALA A 23 3.08 -3.35 -12.77
CA ALA A 23 4.45 -2.89 -12.93
C ALA A 23 4.78 -1.84 -11.87
N SER A 24 6.05 -1.71 -11.50
CA SER A 24 6.56 -0.60 -10.68
C SER A 24 7.18 0.51 -11.55
N ASP A 25 7.48 0.23 -12.81
CA ASP A 25 8.07 1.17 -13.79
C ASP A 25 7.01 1.72 -14.79
N ASP A 26 7.16 2.97 -15.23
CA ASP A 26 6.38 3.61 -16.32
C ASP A 26 6.48 2.82 -17.63
N ALA A 27 7.64 2.23 -17.89
CA ALA A 27 7.88 1.48 -19.11
C ALA A 27 7.26 0.08 -19.09
N PHE A 28 6.66 -0.36 -17.97
CA PHE A 28 6.20 -1.73 -17.75
C PHE A 28 7.32 -2.76 -18.02
N SER A 29 8.57 -2.38 -17.76
CA SER A 29 9.77 -3.22 -17.93
C SER A 29 9.80 -4.41 -16.96
N ASP A 30 9.22 -4.23 -15.77
CA ASP A 30 9.08 -5.22 -14.71
C ASP A 30 7.67 -5.83 -14.61
N ALA A 31 6.87 -5.66 -15.67
CA ALA A 31 5.46 -6.04 -15.64
C ALA A 31 5.27 -7.53 -15.33
N ARG A 32 4.49 -7.81 -14.30
CA ARG A 32 4.04 -9.16 -13.92
C ARG A 32 2.54 -9.31 -14.14
N VAL A 33 2.14 -10.47 -14.66
CA VAL A 33 0.72 -10.81 -14.78
C VAL A 33 0.20 -11.24 -13.41
N ILE A 34 -0.75 -10.49 -12.86
CA ILE A 34 -1.37 -10.80 -11.56
C ILE A 34 -2.72 -11.50 -11.70
N TYR A 35 -3.33 -11.41 -12.89
CA TYR A 35 -4.58 -12.10 -13.20
C TYR A 35 -4.70 -12.35 -14.71
N ALA A 36 -5.32 -13.48 -15.08
CA ALA A 36 -5.67 -13.82 -16.46
C ALA A 36 -6.99 -14.60 -16.49
N GLY A 37 -7.97 -14.14 -17.27
CA GLY A 37 -9.26 -14.81 -17.41
C GLY A 37 -10.40 -13.89 -17.83
N SER A 38 -11.64 -14.36 -17.70
CA SER A 38 -12.87 -13.67 -18.14
C SER A 38 -13.63 -12.92 -17.05
N ALA A 39 -13.13 -12.89 -15.81
CA ALA A 39 -13.69 -12.05 -14.76
C ALA A 39 -13.60 -10.56 -15.11
N HIS A 40 -14.52 -9.80 -14.52
CA HIS A 40 -14.68 -8.35 -14.71
C HIS A 40 -14.16 -7.55 -13.52
N SER A 41 -13.65 -8.22 -12.50
CA SER A 41 -13.10 -7.59 -11.32
C SER A 41 -12.01 -8.45 -10.69
N TYR A 42 -11.10 -7.79 -9.99
CA TYR A 42 -10.04 -8.44 -9.23
C TYR A 42 -9.71 -7.62 -7.98
N PHE A 43 -9.68 -8.32 -6.85
CA PHE A 43 -9.32 -7.73 -5.58
C PHE A 43 -7.80 -7.78 -5.41
N LEU A 44 -7.18 -6.62 -5.56
CA LEU A 44 -5.76 -6.44 -5.36
C LEU A 44 -5.50 -6.15 -3.88
N SER A 45 -4.60 -6.90 -3.26
CA SER A 45 -4.25 -6.72 -1.84
C SER A 45 -2.80 -7.10 -1.59
N GLY A 46 -2.27 -6.70 -0.42
CA GLY A 46 -0.90 -7.02 -0.01
C GLY A 46 0.16 -6.24 -0.77
N LEU A 47 -0.17 -5.07 -1.32
CA LEU A 47 0.83 -4.18 -1.91
C LEU A 47 1.62 -3.50 -0.80
N ALA A 48 2.94 -3.55 -0.92
CA ALA A 48 3.84 -2.75 -0.10
C ALA A 48 3.71 -1.26 -0.47
N ASP A 49 4.37 -0.39 0.28
CA ASP A 49 4.46 1.03 -0.06
C ASP A 49 5.17 1.23 -1.39
N GLY A 50 4.58 2.05 -2.25
CA GLY A 50 5.14 2.33 -3.56
C GLY A 50 4.11 2.80 -4.57
N ASP A 51 4.62 3.27 -5.71
CA ASP A 51 3.83 3.62 -6.87
C ASP A 51 3.79 2.42 -7.82
N TYR A 52 2.57 1.97 -8.12
CA TYR A 52 2.32 0.84 -9.00
C TYR A 52 1.50 1.28 -10.20
N ARG A 53 1.76 0.64 -11.33
CA ARG A 53 1.06 0.87 -12.59
C ARG A 53 0.39 -0.40 -13.03
N LEU A 54 -0.88 -0.27 -13.41
CA LEU A 54 -1.72 -1.37 -13.85
C LEU A 54 -2.18 -1.13 -15.27
N ARG A 55 -2.20 -2.19 -16.07
CA ARG A 55 -2.86 -2.18 -17.38
C ARG A 55 -3.54 -3.50 -17.66
N LEU A 56 -4.62 -3.45 -18.42
CA LEU A 56 -5.30 -4.63 -18.94
C LEU A 56 -4.84 -4.87 -20.37
N ARG A 57 -4.68 -6.14 -20.71
CA ARG A 57 -4.43 -6.61 -22.06
C ARG A 57 -5.45 -7.65 -22.47
N THR A 58 -6.15 -7.42 -23.58
CA THR A 58 -7.02 -8.43 -24.17
C THR A 58 -6.19 -9.48 -24.90
N GLN A 59 -6.79 -10.64 -25.16
CA GLN A 59 -6.15 -11.69 -25.96
C GLN A 59 -5.83 -11.23 -27.39
N ASP A 60 -6.65 -10.33 -27.94
CA ASP A 60 -6.50 -9.76 -29.28
C ASP A 60 -5.42 -8.67 -29.37
N GLY A 61 -4.68 -8.41 -28.28
CA GLY A 61 -3.59 -7.44 -28.23
C GLY A 61 -4.02 -6.01 -27.88
N GLY A 62 -5.31 -5.77 -27.64
CA GLY A 62 -5.81 -4.50 -27.12
C GLY A 62 -5.21 -4.21 -25.74
N THR A 63 -4.71 -2.99 -25.53
CA THR A 63 -4.14 -2.56 -24.25
C THR A 63 -4.94 -1.39 -23.71
N SER A 64 -5.32 -1.44 -22.42
CA SER A 64 -6.03 -0.35 -21.76
C SER A 64 -5.09 0.81 -21.42
N PRO A 65 -5.63 2.01 -21.13
CA PRO A 65 -4.87 3.05 -20.45
C PRO A 65 -4.24 2.54 -19.15
N SER A 66 -3.05 3.04 -18.82
CA SER A 66 -2.36 2.69 -17.58
C SER A 66 -2.98 3.41 -16.39
N LEU A 67 -3.36 2.67 -15.36
CA LEU A 67 -3.85 3.19 -14.09
C LEU A 67 -2.72 3.21 -13.06
N THR A 68 -2.45 4.38 -12.47
CA THR A 68 -1.46 4.51 -11.39
C THR A 68 -2.13 4.41 -10.01
N VAL A 69 -1.62 3.51 -9.18
CA VAL A 69 -2.04 3.28 -7.80
C VAL A 69 -0.85 3.53 -6.89
N SER A 70 -0.95 4.58 -6.07
CA SER A 70 0.05 4.90 -5.04
C SER A 70 -0.40 4.33 -3.71
N VAL A 71 0.42 3.46 -3.13
CA VAL A 71 0.20 2.88 -1.80
C VAL A 71 1.11 3.59 -0.80
N ARG A 72 0.52 4.20 0.23
CA ARG A 72 1.24 4.89 1.32
C ARG A 72 0.70 4.46 2.68
N HIS A 73 1.40 3.59 3.39
CA HIS A 73 1.13 3.21 4.76
C HIS A 73 1.63 4.32 5.70
N GLN A 74 0.73 5.23 6.04
CA GLN A 74 1.00 6.33 6.99
C GLN A 74 1.02 5.87 8.46
N SER A 75 0.76 4.60 8.77
CA SER A 75 0.48 4.13 10.12
C SER A 75 1.72 3.95 11.00
N LEU A 76 2.86 3.52 10.44
CA LEU A 76 4.04 3.16 11.25
C LEU A 76 4.71 4.38 11.89
N SER A 77 4.90 5.46 11.12
CA SER A 77 5.53 6.69 11.62
C SER A 77 4.71 7.34 12.72
N ARG A 78 3.37 7.34 12.58
CA ARG A 78 2.46 7.88 13.61
C ARG A 78 2.51 7.03 14.89
N ALA A 79 2.51 5.70 14.76
CA ALA A 79 2.62 4.80 15.90
C ALA A 79 3.96 4.98 16.65
N LEU A 80 5.08 5.08 15.93
CA LEU A 80 6.39 5.31 16.52
C LEU A 80 6.46 6.65 17.29
N TRP A 81 5.85 7.71 16.76
CA TRP A 81 5.76 8.99 17.46
C TRP A 81 4.94 8.91 18.75
N LEU A 82 3.80 8.22 18.73
CA LEU A 82 2.98 8.01 19.93
C LEU A 82 3.74 7.19 20.99
N VAL A 83 4.44 6.14 20.58
CA VAL A 83 5.30 5.34 21.48
C VAL A 83 6.42 6.19 22.06
N ALA A 84 7.09 7.01 21.25
CA ALA A 84 8.17 7.89 21.72
C ALA A 84 7.67 8.92 22.75
N ILE A 85 6.50 9.53 22.51
CA ILE A 85 5.89 10.46 23.45
C ILE A 85 5.54 9.75 24.76
N GLY A 86 4.93 8.56 24.69
CA GLY A 86 4.61 7.76 25.87
C GLY A 86 5.85 7.35 26.67
N ALA A 87 6.92 6.93 25.99
CA ALA A 87 8.20 6.59 26.62
C ALA A 87 8.83 7.81 27.31
N PHE A 88 8.76 8.99 26.68
CA PHE A 88 9.29 10.22 27.25
C PHE A 88 8.57 10.62 28.55
N VAL A 89 7.23 10.62 28.54
CA VAL A 89 6.43 10.89 29.75
C VAL A 89 6.72 9.88 30.86
N THR A 90 6.85 8.60 30.50
CA THR A 90 7.19 7.53 31.44
C THR A 90 8.54 7.77 32.11
N LEU A 91 9.57 8.16 31.33
CA LEU A 91 10.89 8.51 31.85
C LEU A 91 10.85 9.73 32.79
N LEU A 92 10.04 10.75 32.47
CA LEU A 92 9.86 11.90 33.36
C LEU A 92 9.26 11.51 34.72
N VAL A 93 8.24 10.64 34.71
CA VAL A 93 7.62 10.15 35.95
C VAL A 93 8.62 9.33 36.78
N ILE A 94 9.35 8.40 36.14
CA ILE A 94 10.39 7.61 36.82
C ILE A 94 11.46 8.53 37.41
N GLY A 95 11.94 9.52 36.65
CA GLY A 95 12.92 10.48 37.12
C GLY A 95 12.43 11.31 38.31
N ALA A 96 11.16 11.74 38.30
CA ALA A 96 10.56 12.46 39.41
C ALA A 96 10.47 11.61 40.68
N VAL A 97 10.05 10.34 40.57
CA VAL A 97 9.99 9.39 41.69
C VAL A 97 11.38 9.11 42.26
N LEU A 98 12.37 8.84 41.40
CA LEU A 98 13.74 8.54 41.84
C LEU A 98 14.42 9.76 42.49
N ARG A 99 14.11 10.97 42.01
CA ARG A 99 14.60 12.20 42.63
C ARG A 99 13.94 12.46 43.98
N GLY A 100 12.62 12.29 44.06
CA GLY A 100 11.88 12.39 45.32
C GLY A 100 12.40 11.41 46.37
N ALA A 101 12.60 10.14 46.00
CA ALA A 101 13.12 9.10 46.90
C ALA A 101 14.58 9.28 47.36
N ARG A 102 15.32 10.24 46.80
CA ARG A 102 16.70 10.56 47.19
C ARG A 102 16.82 11.83 48.03
N ASP A 103 15.82 12.71 47.97
CA ASP A 103 15.77 13.97 48.72
C ASP A 103 15.08 13.82 50.10
N GLU A 104 14.61 12.61 50.43
CA GLU A 104 14.16 12.16 51.77
C GLU A 104 15.26 11.35 52.49
#